data_AF-L1JU84-F1
#
_entry.id   AF-L1JU84-F1
#
_cell.length_a   1.000
_cell.length_b   1.000
_cell.length_c   1.000
_cell.angle_alpha   90.00
_cell.angle_beta   90.00
_cell.angle_gamma   90.00
#
_symmetry.space_group_name_H-M   'P 1'
#
loop_
_entity.id
_entity.type
_entity.pdbx_description
1 polymer ?
#
loop_
_entity_poly.entity_id
_entity_poly.type
_entity_poly.pdbx_seq_one_letter_code
_entity_poly.pdbx_strand_id
1 'polypeptide(L)' 'FNVPVDPVALNIPTYLDVIKNPMDLGTVLSKLENGFYERKEQWVADVKLVWENAMVFNPPGNDVHECARHMASYF' A
#
# COMPACT_ATOMS: atom_id res chain seq x y z
N PHE A 1 4.34 4.49 -4.64
CA PHE A 1 3.99 3.75 -3.42
C PHE A 1 4.96 3.96 -2.26
N ASN A 2 5.88 4.95 -2.31
CA ASN A 2 6.97 5.08 -1.31
C ASN A 2 6.67 6.03 -0.15
N VAL A 3 5.50 6.69 -0.17
CA VAL A 3 5.07 7.63 0.87
C VAL A 3 3.62 7.33 1.21
N PRO A 4 3.17 7.63 2.44
CA PRO A 4 1.78 7.50 2.82
C PRO A 4 0.86 8.25 1.84
N VAL A 5 -0.30 7.68 1.54
CA VAL A 5 -1.31 8.36 0.76
C VAL A 5 -1.86 9.52 1.60
N ASP A 6 -1.78 10.74 1.06
CA ASP A 6 -2.41 11.93 1.63
C ASP A 6 -3.72 12.22 0.88
N PRO A 7 -4.90 11.88 1.47
CA PRO A 7 -6.16 12.03 0.78
C PRO A 7 -6.55 13.49 0.50
N VAL A 8 -6.04 14.44 1.30
CA VAL A 8 -6.34 15.86 1.15
C VAL A 8 -5.50 16.43 0.01
N ALA A 9 -4.19 16.17 0.00
CA ALA A 9 -3.30 16.66 -1.04
C ALA A 9 -3.64 16.06 -2.42
N LEU A 10 -4.12 14.82 -2.46
CA LEU A 10 -4.52 14.12 -3.68
C LEU A 10 -5.99 14.36 -4.08
N ASN A 11 -6.75 15.10 -3.27
CA ASN A 11 -8.17 15.38 -3.49
C ASN A 11 -9.02 14.10 -3.68
N ILE A 12 -8.78 13.10 -2.83
CA ILE A 12 -9.48 11.81 -2.80
C ILE A 12 -10.07 11.56 -1.39
N PRO A 13 -11.03 12.38 -0.94
CA PRO A 13 -11.47 12.42 0.46
C PRO A 13 -12.05 11.10 0.98
N THR A 14 -12.56 10.23 0.09
CA THR A 14 -13.16 8.94 0.44
C THR A 14 -12.12 7.82 0.67
N TYR A 15 -10.81 8.11 0.55
CA TYR A 15 -9.76 7.10 0.66
C TYR A 15 -9.84 6.29 1.96
N LEU A 16 -10.00 6.96 3.11
CA LEU A 16 -10.06 6.30 4.42
C LEU A 16 -11.43 5.64 4.71
N ASP A 17 -12.46 5.99 3.94
CA ASP A 17 -13.75 5.30 3.99
C ASP A 17 -13.67 3.93 3.31
N VAL A 18 -12.82 3.80 2.30
CA VAL A 18 -12.60 2.56 1.55
C VAL A 18 -11.45 1.74 2.16
N ILE A 19 -10.31 2.38 2.41
CA ILE A 19 -9.07 1.74 2.87
C ILE A 19 -8.94 1.86 4.38
N LYS A 20 -9.08 0.72 5.07
CA LYS A 20 -9.09 0.66 6.55
C LYS A 20 -7.73 0.57 7.19
N ASN A 21 -6.75 0.02 6.48
CA ASN A 21 -5.37 -0.10 6.95
C ASN A 21 -4.43 0.45 5.87
N PRO A 22 -4.28 1.79 5.77
CA PRO A 22 -3.34 2.38 4.82
C PRO A 22 -1.92 1.86 5.03
N MET A 23 -1.20 1.61 3.93
CA MET A 23 0.19 1.17 3.96
C MET A 23 0.91 1.64 2.71
N ASP A 24 2.21 1.91 2.84
CA ASP A 24 3.11 2.31 1.77
C ASP A 24 4.52 1.74 2.01
N LEU A 25 5.34 1.65 0.97
CA LEU A 25 6.67 1.02 1.06
C LEU A 25 7.65 1.81 1.94
N GLY A 26 7.48 3.12 2.09
CA GLY A 26 8.30 3.92 3.01
C GLY A 26 8.01 3.54 4.46
N THR A 27 6.73 3.39 4.81
CA THR A 27 6.31 2.88 6.11
C THR A 27 6.78 1.43 6.33
N VAL A 28 6.66 0.54 5.33
CA VAL A 28 7.16 -0.84 5.43
C VAL A 28 8.67 -0.86 5.69
N LEU A 29 9.45 -0.07 4.96
CA LEU A 29 10.90 0.04 5.16
C LEU A 29 11.22 0.53 6.58
N SER A 30 10.55 1.59 7.02
CA SER A 30 10.74 2.12 8.38
C SER A 30 10.40 1.08 9.45
N LYS A 31 9.31 0.33 9.30
CA LYS A 31 8.94 -0.74 10.23
C LYS A 31 9.99 -1.85 10.27
N LEU A 32 10.55 -2.21 9.12
CA LEU A 32 11.61 -3.22 9.01
C LEU A 32 12.89 -2.76 9.72
N GLU A 33 13.35 -1.54 9.42
CA GLU A 33 14.59 -0.97 10.00
C GLU A 33 14.50 -0.79 11.52
N ASN A 34 13.31 -0.49 12.03
CA ASN A 34 13.06 -0.32 13.46
C ASN A 34 12.65 -1.62 14.18
N GLY A 35 12.69 -2.78 13.50
CA GLY A 35 12.45 -4.07 14.13
C GLY A 35 11.00 -4.33 14.54
N PHE A 36 10.01 -3.69 13.91
CA PHE A 36 8.58 -3.89 14.21
C PHE A 36 8.02 -5.23 13.69
N TYR A 37 8.80 -5.96 12.90
CA TYR A 37 8.43 -7.29 12.41
C TYR A 37 9.17 -8.36 13.21
N GLU A 38 8.43 -9.11 14.03
CA GLU A 38 8.95 -10.27 14.75
C GLU A 38 9.20 -11.44 13.79
N ARG A 39 8.43 -11.50 12.71
CA ARG A 39 8.46 -12.60 11.73
C ARG A 39 8.39 -12.07 10.30
N LYS A 40 9.05 -12.76 9.38
CA LYS A 40 9.08 -12.44 7.94
C LYS A 40 7.67 -12.29 7.36
N GLU A 41 6.72 -13.10 7.82
CA GLU A 41 5.36 -13.12 7.30
C GLU A 41 4.62 -11.79 7.56
N GLN A 42 4.93 -11.08 8.65
CA GLN A 42 4.33 -9.78 8.96
C GLN A 42 4.83 -8.71 7.97
N TRP A 43 6.13 -8.73 7.64
CA TRP A 43 6.70 -7.87 6.62
C TRP A 43 6.10 -8.16 5.24
N VAL A 44 6.02 -9.44 4.86
CA VAL A 44 5.39 -9.87 3.59
C VAL A 44 3.93 -9.42 3.51
N ALA A 45 3.18 -9.53 4.62
CA ALA A 45 1.78 -9.12 4.67
C ALA A 45 1.63 -7.62 4.42
N ASP A 46 2.46 -6.78 5.02
CA ASP A 46 2.40 -5.33 4.80
C ASP A 46 2.79 -4.93 3.37
N VAL A 47 3.77 -5.60 2.75
CA VAL A 47 4.11 -5.36 1.33
C VAL A 47 2.92 -5.69 0.43
N LYS A 48 2.25 -6.84 0.67
CA LYS A 48 1.04 -7.22 -0.09
C LYS A 48 -0.09 -6.21 0.11
N LEU A 49 -0.27 -5.74 1.34
CA LEU A 49 -1.29 -4.75 1.69
C LEU A 49 -1.13 -3.44 0.90
N VAL A 50 0.10 -3.00 0.59
CA VAL A 50 0.33 -1.83 -0.29
C VAL A 50 -0.36 -2.01 -1.63
N TRP A 51 -0.18 -3.17 -2.27
CA TRP A 51 -0.73 -3.46 -3.59
C TRP A 51 -2.24 -3.69 -3.54
N GLU A 52 -2.70 -4.44 -2.54
CA GLU A 52 -4.13 -4.72 -2.33
C GLU A 52 -4.91 -3.44 -2.11
N ASN A 53 -4.44 -2.54 -1.24
CA ASN A 53 -5.08 -1.25 -1.02
C ASN A 53 -5.14 -0.41 -2.30
N ALA A 54 -4.06 -0.41 -3.09
CA ALA A 54 -4.03 0.31 -4.36
C ALA A 54 -5.06 -0.24 -5.35
N MET A 55 -5.20 -1.57 -5.45
CA MET A 55 -6.17 -2.22 -6.33
C MET A 55 -7.62 -2.13 -5.82
N VAL A 56 -7.83 -2.04 -4.51
CA VAL A 56 -9.17 -1.84 -3.91
C VAL A 56 -9.67 -0.42 -4.15
N PHE A 57 -8.80 0.58 -3.98
CA PHE A 57 -9.21 1.98 -4.13
C PHE A 57 -9.35 2.41 -5.59
N ASN A 58 -8.45 1.93 -6.46
CA ASN A 58 -8.41 2.31 -7.87
C ASN A 58 -9.03 1.20 -8.72
N PRO A 59 -9.98 1.49 -9.63
CA PRO A 59 -10.60 0.47 -10.46
C PRO A 59 -9.64 -0.11 -11.52
N PRO A 60 -9.90 -1.31 -12.07
CA PRO A 60 -9.13 -1.85 -13.19
C PRO A 60 -9.03 -0.90 -14.37
N GLY A 61 -7.86 -0.83 -15.01
CA GLY A 61 -7.57 0.15 -16.07
C GLY A 61 -7.11 1.53 -15.58
N ASN A 62 -7.15 1.81 -14.28
CA ASN A 62 -6.45 2.95 -13.69
C ASN A 62 -4.94 2.65 -13.63
N ASP A 63 -4.10 3.63 -13.97
CA ASP A 63 -2.63 3.47 -13.97
C ASP A 63 -2.07 2.96 -12.63
N VAL A 64 -2.60 3.46 -11.51
CA VAL A 64 -2.18 3.02 -10.17
C VAL A 64 -2.57 1.57 -9.91
N HIS A 65 -3.75 1.14 -10.38
CA HIS A 65 -4.21 -0.24 -10.28
C HIS A 65 -3.29 -1.17 -11.10
N GLU A 66 -3.01 -0.82 -12.35
CA GLU A 66 -2.17 -1.65 -13.22
C GLU A 66 -0.72 -1.72 -12.73
N CYS A 67 -0.17 -0.60 -12.24
CA CYS A 67 1.13 -0.61 -11.58
C CYS A 67 1.13 -1.53 -10.35
N ALA A 68 0.12 -1.44 -9.47
CA ALA A 68 0.05 -2.31 -8.29
C ALA A 68 -0.06 -3.78 -8.67
N ARG A 69 -0.91 -4.13 -9.65
CA ARG A 69 -1.06 -5.49 -10.17
C ARG A 69 0.26 -6.02 -10.75
N HIS A 70 0.98 -5.19 -11.49
CA HIS A 70 2.28 -5.57 -12.06
C HIS A 70 3.33 -5.80 -10.97
N MET A 71 3.44 -4.89 -10.00
CA MET A 71 4.38 -5.02 -8.88
C MET A 71 4.07 -6.24 -8.01
N ALA A 72 2.79 -6.51 -7.74
CA ALA A 72 2.34 -7.69 -7.01
C ALA A 72 2.70 -9.01 -7.71
N SER A 73 2.86 -9.03 -9.04
CA SER A 73 3.23 -10.24 -9.78
C SER A 73 4.70 -10.64 -9.62
N TYR A 74 5.56 -9.73 -9.15
CA TYR A 74 6.97 -10.00 -8.89
C TYR A 74 7.27 -10.39 -7.43
N PHE A 75 6.28 -10.28 -6.53
CA PHE A 75 6.44 -10.45 -5.09
C PHE A 75 5.72 -11.70 -4.58
#